data_AF-A0A7S8HV92-F1
#
_entry.id   AF-A0A7S8HV92-F1
#
_cell.length_a   1.000
_cell.length_b   1.000
_cell.length_c   1.000
_cell.angle_alpha   90.00
_cell.angle_beta   90.00
_cell.angle_gamma   90.00
#
_symmetry.space_group_name_H-M   'P 1'
#
loop_
_entity.id
_entity.type
_entity.pdbx_description
1 polymer ?
#
loop_
_entity_poly.entity_id
_entity_poly.type
_entity_poly.pdbx_seq_one_letter_code
_entity_poly.pdbx_strand_id
1 'polypeptide(L)'
;MPFGEGKRNLDINFSFFTENDNVFGLLGFFKEFPWLAGLFLILSSIYGGVHLVAWHWAFPSDLERKIWIISCLYIASALVIYFMMSMVDRGLGSNRAQSGYATWLFTLVAYWLALITYMAARVFVVFESFYSIRNAKQGVYVSPEWVEMFPHM
;
A
#
# COMPACT_ATOMS: atom_id res chain seq x y z
N MET A 1 41.97 1.65 -29.49
CA MET A 1 40.69 0.96 -29.79
C MET A 1 39.57 1.92 -29.42
N PRO A 2 38.74 2.43 -30.35
CA PRO A 2 37.61 3.27 -29.96
C PRO A 2 36.44 2.36 -29.59
N PHE A 3 35.95 2.52 -28.37
CA PHE A 3 34.73 1.87 -27.90
C PHE A 3 33.56 2.35 -28.76
N GLY A 4 32.83 1.41 -29.37
CA GLY A 4 31.66 1.71 -30.18
C GLY A 4 30.61 2.42 -29.33
N GLU A 5 30.15 3.58 -29.80
CA GLU A 5 29.03 4.30 -29.23
C GLU A 5 27.78 3.41 -29.31
N GLY A 6 27.38 2.85 -28.17
CA GLY A 6 26.12 2.14 -28.03
C GLY A 6 24.98 3.11 -28.34
N LYS A 7 24.13 2.76 -29.31
CA LYS A 7 22.90 3.48 -29.65
C LYS A 7 22.05 3.65 -28.40
N ARG A 8 22.07 4.85 -27.81
CA ARG A 8 21.21 5.24 -26.68
C ARG A 8 19.80 5.47 -27.22
N ASN A 9 19.03 4.39 -27.40
CA ASN A 9 17.64 4.43 -27.88
C ASN A 9 16.64 4.81 -26.77
N LEU A 10 17.11 5.34 -25.65
CA LEU A 10 16.31 5.73 -24.49
C LEU A 10 16.67 7.16 -24.10
N ASP A 11 16.33 8.11 -24.98
CA ASP A 11 16.24 9.53 -24.61
C ASP A 11 14.96 9.73 -23.80
N ILE A 12 14.97 9.24 -22.55
CA ILE A 12 13.89 9.49 -21.60
C ILE A 12 14.04 10.94 -21.17
N ASN A 13 13.13 11.81 -21.61
CA ASN A 13 13.21 13.23 -21.29
C ASN A 13 12.79 13.48 -19.83
N PHE A 14 13.79 13.59 -18.94
CA PHE A 14 13.58 13.88 -17.52
C PHE A 14 13.26 15.36 -17.24
N SER A 15 13.35 16.27 -18.23
CA SER A 15 13.04 17.69 -18.04
C SER A 15 11.58 17.92 -17.64
N PHE A 16 10.69 17.00 -18.00
CA PHE A 16 9.28 17.00 -17.56
C PHE A 16 9.12 17.02 -16.03
N PHE A 17 10.00 16.33 -15.29
CA PHE A 17 9.95 16.32 -13.81
C PHE A 17 10.54 17.58 -13.18
N THR A 18 11.30 18.38 -13.94
CA THR A 18 12.00 19.56 -13.43
C THR A 18 11.26 20.86 -13.73
N GLU A 19 10.43 20.90 -14.78
CA GLU A 19 9.82 22.14 -15.29
C GLU A 19 8.38 22.37 -14.78
N ASN A 20 7.70 21.35 -14.24
CA ASN A 20 6.30 21.48 -13.84
C ASN A 20 6.12 21.35 -12.33
N ASP A 21 6.18 22.48 -11.63
CA ASP A 21 5.94 22.60 -10.18
C ASP A 21 4.54 22.08 -9.75
N ASN A 22 3.61 21.99 -10.70
CA ASN A 22 2.26 21.47 -10.47
C ASN A 22 2.18 19.94 -10.44
N VAL A 23 3.27 19.23 -10.79
CA VAL A 23 3.37 17.75 -10.73
C VAL A 23 3.68 17.28 -9.32
N PHE A 24 4.31 18.12 -8.49
CA PHE A 24 4.66 17.78 -7.11
C PHE A 24 3.41 17.77 -6.19
N GLY A 25 2.64 16.69 -6.31
CA GLY A 25 1.47 16.36 -5.50
C GLY A 25 0.76 15.15 -6.06
N LEU A 26 0.20 14.30 -5.19
CA LEU A 26 -0.46 13.03 -5.56
C LEU A 26 -1.46 13.20 -6.72
N LEU A 27 -2.26 14.27 -6.69
CA LEU A 27 -3.23 14.57 -7.74
C LEU A 27 -2.64 15.16 -9.02
N GLY A 28 -1.52 15.87 -8.95
CA GLY A 28 -0.82 16.34 -10.15
C GLY A 28 -0.28 15.14 -10.91
N PHE A 29 0.40 14.25 -10.20
CA PHE A 29 0.93 13.00 -10.73
C PHE A 29 -0.14 12.12 -11.40
N PHE A 30 -1.27 11.86 -10.73
CA PHE A 30 -2.34 11.03 -11.30
C PHE A 30 -3.11 11.69 -12.46
N LYS A 31 -3.09 13.03 -12.55
CA LYS A 31 -3.66 13.74 -13.70
C LYS A 31 -2.80 13.54 -14.95
N GLU A 32 -1.48 13.59 -14.80
CA GLU A 32 -0.53 13.38 -15.90
C GLU A 32 -0.47 11.90 -16.32
N PHE A 33 -0.53 10.98 -15.36
CA PHE A 33 -0.45 9.54 -15.60
C PHE A 33 -1.68 8.79 -15.05
N PRO A 34 -2.84 8.85 -15.72
CA PRO A 34 -4.07 8.22 -15.23
C PRO A 34 -4.01 6.70 -15.20
N TRP A 35 -3.25 6.09 -16.11
CA TRP A 35 -3.08 4.64 -16.17
C TRP A 35 -2.31 4.09 -14.95
N LEU A 36 -1.32 4.84 -14.44
CA LEU A 36 -0.61 4.50 -13.22
C LEU A 36 -1.54 4.53 -12.01
N ALA A 37 -2.45 5.51 -11.94
CA ALA A 37 -3.44 5.60 -10.87
C ALA A 37 -4.31 4.33 -10.79
N GLY A 38 -4.83 3.88 -11.94
CA GLY A 38 -5.61 2.66 -12.03
C GLY A 38 -4.82 1.42 -11.60
N LEU A 39 -3.57 1.30 -12.07
CA LEU A 39 -2.69 0.20 -11.69
C LEU A 39 -2.42 0.17 -10.18
N PHE A 40 -2.10 1.31 -9.56
CA PHE A 40 -1.87 1.37 -8.12
C PHE A 40 -3.12 1.02 -7.31
N LEU A 41 -4.31 1.51 -7.74
CA LEU A 41 -5.58 1.19 -7.09
C LEU A 41 -5.87 -0.32 -7.12
N ILE A 42 -5.66 -0.96 -8.27
CA ILE A 42 -5.87 -2.40 -8.43
C ILE A 42 -4.88 -3.18 -7.56
N LEU A 43 -3.59 -2.83 -7.59
CA LEU A 43 -2.57 -3.51 -6.79
C LEU A 43 -2.81 -3.36 -5.28
N SER A 44 -3.21 -2.18 -4.82
CA SER A 44 -3.53 -1.95 -3.41
C SER A 44 -4.77 -2.73 -2.97
N SER A 45 -5.79 -2.77 -3.82
CA SER A 45 -7.02 -3.52 -3.56
C SER A 45 -6.76 -5.02 -3.51
N ILE A 46 -5.96 -5.56 -4.44
CA ILE A 46 -5.57 -6.97 -4.46
C ILE A 46 -4.76 -7.29 -3.21
N TYR A 47 -3.79 -6.45 -2.84
CA TYR A 47 -2.98 -6.67 -1.65
C TYR A 47 -3.84 -6.75 -0.38
N GLY A 48 -4.70 -5.75 -0.13
CA GLY A 48 -5.60 -5.78 1.03
C GLY A 48 -6.62 -6.93 0.97
N GLY A 49 -7.12 -7.23 -0.23
CA GLY A 49 -8.09 -8.31 -0.48
C GLY A 49 -7.53 -9.70 -0.24
N VAL A 50 -6.31 -10.00 -0.69
CA VAL A 50 -5.66 -11.30 -0.46
C VAL A 50 -5.51 -11.58 1.03
N HIS A 51 -5.13 -10.57 1.82
CA HIS A 51 -5.03 -10.72 3.28
C HIS A 51 -6.41 -10.85 3.95
N LEU A 52 -7.48 -10.26 3.39
CA LEU A 52 -8.85 -10.46 3.88
C LEU A 52 -9.35 -11.91 3.68
N VAL A 53 -8.85 -12.67 2.72
CA VAL A 53 -9.26 -14.08 2.51
C VAL A 53 -9.00 -14.94 3.77
N ALA A 54 -8.01 -14.57 4.58
CA ALA A 54 -7.68 -15.24 5.84
C ALA A 54 -8.57 -14.83 7.04
N TRP A 55 -9.69 -14.13 6.82
CA TRP A 55 -10.57 -13.62 7.89
C TRP A 55 -11.11 -14.68 8.87
N HIS A 56 -11.18 -15.96 8.47
CA HIS A 56 -11.67 -17.06 9.32
C HIS A 56 -10.57 -18.00 9.82
N TRP A 57 -9.29 -17.61 9.71
CA TRP A 57 -8.21 -18.41 10.29
C TRP A 57 -8.21 -18.38 11.82
N ALA A 58 -7.53 -19.36 12.42
CA ALA A 58 -7.47 -19.52 13.87
C ALA A 58 -6.60 -18.40 14.48
N PHE A 59 -7.24 -17.29 14.83
CA PHE A 59 -6.64 -16.24 15.63
C PHE A 59 -6.75 -16.58 17.13
N PRO A 60 -5.70 -16.32 17.94
CA PRO A 60 -5.72 -16.57 19.38
C PRO A 60 -6.79 -15.75 20.11
N SER A 61 -7.05 -14.51 19.67
CA SER A 61 -8.07 -13.64 20.23
C SER A 61 -9.02 -13.04 19.18
N ASP A 62 -10.26 -12.75 19.60
CA ASP A 62 -11.24 -12.05 18.76
C ASP A 62 -10.84 -10.60 18.44
N LEU A 63 -9.98 -9.99 19.27
CA LEU A 63 -9.49 -8.62 19.06
C LEU A 63 -8.47 -8.55 17.94
N GLU A 64 -7.49 -9.47 17.92
CA GLU A 64 -6.49 -9.56 16.85
C GLU A 64 -7.16 -9.76 15.48
N ARG A 65 -8.19 -10.63 15.42
CA ARG A 65 -8.99 -10.82 14.20
C ARG A 65 -9.66 -9.53 13.73
N LYS A 66 -10.23 -8.73 14.64
CA LYS A 66 -10.87 -7.45 14.28
C LYS A 66 -9.84 -6.44 13.78
N ILE A 67 -8.70 -6.33 14.47
CA ILE A 67 -7.61 -5.42 14.08
C ILE A 67 -7.04 -5.83 12.72
N TRP A 68 -6.93 -7.12 12.44
CA TRP A 68 -6.53 -7.67 11.14
C TRP A 68 -7.47 -7.21 10.02
N ILE A 69 -8.78 -7.42 10.19
CA ILE A 69 -9.78 -7.07 9.18
C ILE A 69 -9.76 -5.55 8.93
N ILE A 70 -9.72 -4.74 9.99
CA ILE A 70 -9.64 -3.28 9.87
C ILE A 70 -8.35 -2.86 9.16
N SER A 71 -7.21 -3.48 9.48
CA SER A 71 -5.92 -3.18 8.84
C SER A 71 -5.94 -3.52 7.35
N CYS A 72 -6.51 -4.66 6.96
CA CYS A 72 -6.61 -5.04 5.56
C CYS A 72 -7.56 -4.13 4.77
N LEU A 73 -8.70 -3.74 5.36
CA LEU A 73 -9.62 -2.76 4.78
C LEU A 73 -8.96 -1.37 4.63
N TYR A 74 -8.19 -0.95 5.63
CA TYR A 74 -7.45 0.29 5.59
C TYR A 74 -6.41 0.28 4.47
N ILE A 75 -5.65 -0.80 4.31
CA ILE A 75 -4.66 -0.93 3.23
C ILE A 75 -5.33 -0.97 1.85
N ALA A 76 -6.47 -1.65 1.71
CA ALA A 76 -7.23 -1.67 0.46
C ALA A 76 -7.73 -0.27 0.07
N SER A 77 -8.18 0.52 1.05
CA SER A 77 -8.74 1.86 0.84
C SER A 77 -7.72 3.00 0.93
N ALA A 78 -6.46 2.73 1.28
CA ALA A 78 -5.45 3.76 1.55
C ALA A 78 -5.31 4.78 0.41
N LEU A 79 -5.19 4.30 -0.84
CA LEU A 79 -5.08 5.18 -2.01
C LEU A 79 -6.31 6.07 -2.21
N VAL A 80 -7.51 5.56 -1.93
CA VAL A 80 -8.75 6.33 -1.99
C VAL A 80 -8.74 7.40 -0.91
N ILE A 81 -8.30 7.07 0.30
CA ILE A 81 -8.17 8.03 1.41
C ILE A 81 -7.20 9.16 1.04
N TYR A 82 -6.01 8.85 0.53
CA TYR A 82 -5.04 9.85 0.07
C TYR A 82 -5.57 10.71 -1.08
N PHE A 83 -6.33 10.11 -2.00
CA PHE A 83 -7.00 10.84 -3.09
C PHE A 83 -8.06 11.81 -2.54
N MET A 84 -8.86 11.39 -1.56
CA MET A 84 -9.86 12.26 -0.93
C MET A 84 -9.21 13.38 -0.12
N MET A 85 -8.14 13.11 0.62
CA MET A 85 -7.39 14.15 1.35
C MET A 85 -6.82 15.20 0.40
N SER A 86 -6.25 14.78 -0.73
CA SER A 86 -5.71 15.70 -1.73
C SER A 86 -6.79 16.50 -2.46
N MET A 87 -8.00 15.95 -2.64
CA MET A 87 -9.16 16.70 -3.13
C MET A 87 -9.60 17.79 -2.15
N VAL A 88 -9.67 17.46 -0.86
CA VAL A 88 -9.97 18.42 0.21
C VAL A 88 -8.92 19.53 0.25
N ASP A 89 -7.64 19.19 0.12
CA ASP A 89 -6.56 20.18 0.08
C ASP A 89 -6.62 21.14 -1.10
N ARG A 90 -7.08 20.68 -2.27
CA ARG A 90 -7.31 21.58 -3.41
C ARG A 90 -8.50 22.50 -3.16
N GLY A 91 -9.56 21.98 -2.57
CA GLY A 91 -10.71 22.77 -2.13
C GLY A 91 -10.34 23.85 -1.12
N LEU A 92 -9.65 23.46 -0.03
CA LEU A 92 -9.14 24.38 1.00
C LEU A 92 -8.03 25.29 0.46
N GLY A 93 -7.24 24.81 -0.52
CA GLY A 93 -6.20 25.53 -1.22
C GLY A 93 -6.68 26.79 -1.94
N SER A 94 -7.88 26.76 -2.51
CA SER A 94 -8.52 27.95 -3.09
C SER A 94 -8.75 29.07 -2.06
N ASN A 95 -8.93 28.70 -0.78
CA ASN A 95 -9.08 29.60 0.35
C ASN A 95 -7.77 29.79 1.15
N ARG A 96 -6.64 29.20 0.73
CA ARG A 96 -5.36 29.26 1.48
C ARG A 96 -4.78 30.66 1.62
N ALA A 97 -5.11 31.56 0.70
CA ALA A 97 -4.75 32.97 0.83
C ALA A 97 -5.36 33.63 2.10
N GLN A 98 -6.45 33.06 2.66
CA GLN A 98 -7.05 33.47 3.93
C GLN A 98 -6.74 32.53 5.10
N SER A 99 -6.41 31.25 4.88
CA SER A 99 -6.46 30.22 5.93
C SER A 99 -5.19 30.03 6.77
N GLY A 100 -4.13 30.80 6.53
CA GLY A 100 -2.96 30.92 7.41
C GLY A 100 -2.14 29.63 7.64
N TYR A 101 -1.11 29.73 8.49
CA TYR A 101 -0.15 28.66 8.82
C TYR A 101 -0.79 27.44 9.51
N ALA A 102 -1.86 27.64 10.28
CA ALA A 102 -2.50 26.60 11.08
C ALA A 102 -3.15 25.52 10.19
N THR A 103 -3.78 25.91 9.08
CA THR A 103 -4.38 24.95 8.14
C THR A 103 -3.31 24.12 7.43
N TRP A 104 -2.19 24.72 7.06
CA TRP A 104 -1.05 24.01 6.49
C TRP A 104 -0.50 22.95 7.47
N LEU A 105 -0.25 23.33 8.73
CA LEU A 105 0.22 22.40 9.75
C LEU A 105 -0.74 21.24 9.98
N PHE A 106 -2.05 21.52 10.06
CA PHE A 106 -3.07 20.49 10.21
C PHE A 106 -3.04 19.46 9.07
N THR A 107 -3.00 19.94 7.82
CA THR A 107 -2.94 19.06 6.64
C THR A 107 -1.66 18.23 6.64
N LEU A 108 -0.51 18.83 6.97
CA LEU A 108 0.78 18.14 7.05
C LEU A 108 0.75 17.03 8.11
N VAL A 109 0.28 17.33 9.32
CA VAL A 109 0.15 16.35 10.40
C VAL A 109 -0.78 15.21 10.00
N ALA A 110 -1.90 15.51 9.34
CA ALA A 110 -2.85 14.50 8.87
C ALA A 110 -2.21 13.53 7.85
N TYR A 111 -1.42 14.02 6.89
CA TYR A 111 -0.71 13.15 5.94
C TYR A 111 0.31 12.25 6.63
N TRP A 112 1.12 12.79 7.54
CA TRP A 112 2.11 12.00 8.26
C TRP A 112 1.45 10.95 9.15
N LEU A 113 0.36 11.30 9.82
CA LEU A 113 -0.40 10.36 10.64
C LEU A 113 -0.96 9.21 9.79
N ALA A 114 -1.59 9.52 8.65
CA ALA A 114 -2.10 8.50 7.73
C ALA A 114 -0.97 7.58 7.21
N LEU A 115 0.22 8.14 6.95
CA LEU A 115 1.38 7.37 6.50
C LEU A 115 1.89 6.42 7.59
N ILE A 116 2.00 6.91 8.82
CA ILE A 116 2.44 6.10 9.96
C ILE A 116 1.43 4.98 10.23
N THR A 117 0.12 5.28 10.23
CA THR A 117 -0.92 4.26 10.40
C THR A 117 -0.89 3.21 9.30
N TYR A 118 -0.64 3.61 8.05
CA TYR A 118 -0.47 2.68 6.93
C TYR A 118 0.73 1.75 7.10
N MET A 119 1.88 2.31 7.49
CA MET A 119 3.07 1.51 7.75
C MET A 119 2.86 0.56 8.94
N ALA A 120 2.22 1.03 10.01
CA ALA A 120 1.89 0.20 11.17
C ALA A 120 0.94 -0.96 10.80
N ALA A 121 -0.12 -0.69 10.02
CA ALA A 121 -1.05 -1.71 9.55
C ALA A 121 -0.36 -2.76 8.67
N ARG A 122 0.55 -2.34 7.78
CA ARG A 122 1.37 -3.24 6.96
C ARG A 122 2.24 -4.16 7.82
N VAL A 123 2.94 -3.57 8.78
CA VAL A 123 3.81 -4.32 9.70
C VAL A 123 2.98 -5.32 10.51
N PHE A 124 1.84 -4.89 11.06
CA PHE A 124 0.92 -5.76 11.79
C PHE A 124 0.43 -6.96 10.97
N VAL A 125 -0.04 -6.73 9.74
CA VAL A 125 -0.50 -7.80 8.83
C VAL A 125 0.64 -8.78 8.52
N VAL A 126 1.86 -8.30 8.33
CA VAL A 126 3.02 -9.17 8.09
C VAL A 126 3.34 -10.02 9.32
N PHE A 127 3.39 -9.40 10.51
CA PHE A 127 3.66 -10.11 11.77
C PHE A 127 2.59 -11.17 12.06
N GLU A 128 1.32 -10.82 11.95
CA GLU A 128 0.22 -11.76 12.19
C GLU A 128 0.18 -12.90 11.16
N SER A 129 0.57 -12.64 9.90
CA SER A 129 0.69 -13.70 8.90
C SER A 129 1.66 -14.78 9.33
N PHE A 130 2.85 -14.39 9.83
CA PHE A 130 3.85 -15.32 10.31
C PHE A 130 3.44 -16.00 11.62
N TYR A 131 2.79 -15.25 12.51
CA TYR A 131 2.31 -15.78 13.78
C TYR A 131 1.24 -16.85 13.58
N SER A 132 0.30 -16.62 12.65
CA SER A 132 -0.73 -17.58 12.27
C SER A 132 -0.15 -18.86 11.67
N ILE A 133 0.90 -18.76 10.84
CA ILE A 133 1.60 -19.93 10.28
C ILE A 133 2.29 -20.73 11.40
N ARG A 134 2.93 -20.07 12.37
CA ARG A 134 3.61 -20.74 13.49
C ARG A 134 2.64 -21.52 14.39
N ASN A 135 1.43 -20.99 14.59
CA ASN A 135 0.40 -21.62 15.42
C ASN A 135 -0.55 -22.52 14.61
N ALA A 136 -0.25 -22.80 13.34
CA ALA A 136 -1.02 -23.72 12.52
C ALA A 136 -1.11 -25.09 13.21
N LYS A 137 -2.33 -25.66 13.24
CA LYS A 137 -2.66 -26.87 14.00
C LYS A 137 -1.64 -27.98 13.74
N GLN A 138 -1.27 -28.72 14.79
CA GLN A 138 -0.35 -29.88 14.73
C GLN A 138 -0.68 -30.88 13.61
N GLY A 139 -1.94 -30.94 13.16
CA GLY A 139 -2.41 -31.76 12.03
C GLY A 139 -1.74 -31.49 10.68
N VAL A 140 -1.12 -30.32 10.45
CA VAL A 140 -0.36 -30.04 9.21
C VAL A 140 1.03 -30.69 9.22
N TYR A 141 1.56 -31.01 10.40
CA TYR A 141 2.83 -31.72 10.56
C TYR A 141 2.66 -33.24 10.55
N VAL A 142 1.42 -33.73 10.50
CA VAL A 142 1.14 -35.15 10.35
C VAL A 142 1.27 -35.48 8.88
N SER A 143 2.13 -36.43 8.54
CA SER A 143 2.28 -36.94 7.18
C SER A 143 0.91 -37.41 6.67
N PRO A 144 0.40 -36.88 5.55
CA PRO A 144 -0.83 -37.42 4.97
C PRO A 144 -0.57 -38.86 4.50
N GLU A 145 -1.58 -39.74 4.60
CA GLU A 145 -1.46 -41.19 4.32
C GLU A 145 -0.79 -41.53 2.98
N TRP A 146 -0.88 -40.65 1.97
CA TRP A 146 -0.23 -40.85 0.68
C TRP A 146 1.31 -40.74 0.74
N VAL A 147 1.87 -40.02 1.72
CA VAL A 147 3.32 -39.95 1.97
C VAL A 147 3.82 -41.28 2.53
N GLU A 148 3.00 -41.99 3.32
CA GLU A 148 3.29 -43.33 3.83
C GLU A 148 3.16 -44.42 2.76
N MET A 149 2.57 -44.08 1.61
CA MET A 149 2.33 -44.97 0.48
C MET A 149 3.56 -45.15 -0.42
N PHE A 150 4.61 -44.32 -0.24
CA PHE A 150 5.93 -44.57 -0.81
C PHE A 150 6.72 -45.39 0.19
N PRO A 151 6.86 -46.71 -0.05
CA PRO A 151 7.57 -47.53 0.88
C PRO A 151 9.05 -47.14 0.71
N HIS A 152 9.69 -46.75 1.81
CA HIS A 152 11.14 -46.56 1.97
C HIS A 152 11.81 -45.51 1.04
N MET A 153 11.80 -44.25 1.47
CA MET A 153 13.02 -43.43 1.49
C MET A 153 13.54 -43.34 2.92
#